data_AF-A0A7Y3TSU0-F1
#
_entry.id   AF-A0A7Y3TSU0-F1
#
_cell.length_a   1.000
_cell.length_b   1.000
_cell.length_c   1.000
_cell.angle_alpha   90.00
_cell.angle_beta   90.00
_cell.angle_gamma   90.00
#
_symmetry.space_group_name_H-M   'P 1'
#
loop_
_entity.id
_entity.type
_entity.pdbx_description
1 polymer ?
#
loop_
_entity_poly.entity_id
_entity_poly.type
_entity_poly.pdbx_seq_one_letter_code
_entity_poly.pdbx_strand_id
1 'polypeptide(L)' 'MLKPSRLSLSEIGQVVGFCDQSHFTNAFQRPIKLTPRQYRNQQ' A
#
# COMPACT_ATOMS: atom_id res chain seq x y z
N MET A 1 4.57 -0.98 22.48
CA MET A 1 3.53 -1.43 21.54
C MET A 1 3.72 -0.74 20.21
N LEU A 2 4.19 -1.46 19.19
CA LEU A 2 4.34 -0.92 17.84
C LEU A 2 2.94 -0.78 17.24
N LYS A 3 2.48 0.46 17.10
CA LYS A 3 1.17 0.79 16.52
C LYS A 3 1.08 0.20 15.11
N PRO A 4 -0.08 -0.34 14.68
CA PRO A 4 -0.26 -0.67 13.27
C PRO A 4 0.05 0.59 12.47
N SER A 5 1.09 0.54 11.64
CA SER A 5 1.61 1.68 10.90
C SER A 5 0.47 2.31 10.11
N ARG A 6 -0.03 3.46 10.55
CA ARG A 6 -1.15 4.20 9.94
C ARG A 6 -0.72 4.97 8.68
N LEU A 7 0.37 4.55 8.04
CA LEU A 7 0.81 5.17 6.79
C LEU A 7 -0.30 5.00 5.76
N SER A 8 -0.81 6.10 5.22
CA SER A 8 -1.69 6.10 4.08
C SER A 8 -1.05 5.36 2.90
N LEU A 9 -1.86 4.88 1.96
CA LEU A 9 -1.33 4.23 0.76
C LEU A 9 -0.43 5.16 -0.05
N SER A 10 -0.67 6.48 0.02
CA SER A 10 0.19 7.50 -0.56
C SER A 10 1.56 7.57 0.12
N GLU A 11 1.61 7.59 1.45
CA GLU A 11 2.88 7.59 2.19
C GLU A 11 3.67 6.32 1.95
N ILE A 12 3.00 5.16 1.91
CA ILE A 12 3.65 3.90 1.55
C ILE A 12 4.22 4.01 0.15
N GLY A 13 3.42 4.43 -0.83
CA GLY A 13 3.85 4.63 -2.21
C GLY A 13 5.10 5.50 -2.30
N GLN A 14 5.13 6.65 -1.61
CA GLN A 14 6.29 7.53 -1.60
C GLN A 14 7.54 6.89 -1.00
N VAL A 15 7.40 6.13 0.09
CA VAL A 15 8.53 5.40 0.70
C VAL A 15 9.10 4.34 -0.26
N VAL A 16 8.26 3.67 -1.06
CA VAL A 16 8.72 2.70 -2.07
C VAL A 16 9.17 3.34 -3.39
N GLY A 17 9.13 4.68 -3.50
CA GLY A 17 9.56 5.41 -4.70
C GLY A 17 8.48 5.63 -5.76
N PHE A 18 7.21 5.46 -5.43
CA PHE A 18 6.10 5.82 -6.31
C PHE A 18 5.69 7.29 -6.11
N CYS A 19 5.46 7.98 -7.22
CA CYS A 19 5.04 9.39 -7.22
C CYS A 19 3.63 9.60 -6.66
N ASP A 20 2.75 8.60 -6.81
CA ASP A 20 1.35 8.69 -6.42
C ASP A 20 0.75 7.35 -5.99
N GLN A 21 -0.37 7.43 -5.29
CA GLN A 21 -1.10 6.27 -4.77
C GLN A 21 -1.61 5.33 -5.86
N SER A 22 -2.02 5.86 -7.03
CA SER A 22 -2.63 5.07 -8.09
C SER A 22 -1.60 4.17 -8.76
N HIS A 23 -0.41 4.71 -9.06
CA HIS A 23 0.72 3.91 -9.56
C HIS A 23 1.12 2.81 -8.57
N PHE A 24 1.27 3.15 -7.28
CA PHE A 24 1.56 2.17 -6.24
C PHE A 24 0.47 1.08 -6.17
N THR A 25 -0.80 1.48 -6.15
CA THR A 25 -1.95 0.57 -6.03
C THR A 25 -2.06 -0.37 -7.22
N ASN A 26 -1.79 0.10 -8.44
CA ASN A 26 -1.76 -0.73 -9.64
C ASN A 26 -0.55 -1.66 -9.67
N ALA A 27 0.63 -1.16 -9.29
CA ALA A 27 1.85 -1.96 -9.24
C ALA A 27 1.77 -3.06 -8.17
N PHE A 28 1.17 -2.78 -7.02
CA PHE A 28 0.96 -3.73 -5.93
C PHE A 28 -0.06 -4.83 -6.31
N GLN A 29 -1.16 -4.45 -6.97
CA GLN A 29 -2.20 -5.40 -7.39
C GLN A 29 -1.74 -6.41 -8.43
N ARG A 30 -0.81 -6.05 -9.33
CA ARG A 30 -0.34 -6.94 -10.40
C ARG A 30 0.20 -8.29 -9.88
N PRO A 31 1.16 -8.33 -8.94
CA PRO A 31 1.65 -9.58 -8.37
C PRO A 31 0.75 -10.15 -7.27
N ILE A 32 0.15 -9.30 -6.43
CA ILE A 32 -0.56 -9.76 -5.20
C ILE A 32 -2.03 -10.09 -5.47
N LYS A 33 -2.61 -9.61 -6.60
CA LYS A 33 -4.03 -9.73 -6.96
C LYS A 33 -5.02 -9.19 -5.91
N LEU A 34 -4.52 -8.40 -4.96
CA LEU A 34 -5.32 -7.73 -3.93
C LEU A 34 -4.92 -6.26 -3.91
N THR A 35 -5.89 -5.39 -3.63
CA THR A 35 -5.57 -3.99 -3.34
C THR A 35 -4.80 -3.89 -2.01
N PRO A 36 -3.93 -2.89 -1.83
CA PRO A 36 -3.25 -2.66 -0.55
C PRO A 36 -4.20 -2.55 0.65
N ARG A 37 -5.44 -2.06 0.42
CA ARG A 37 -6.49 -1.97 1.46
C ARG A 37 -7.06 -3.34 1.82
N GLN A 38 -7.32 -4.20 0.83
CA GLN A 38 -7.77 -5.57 1.07
C GLN A 38 -6.71 -6.39 1.80
N TYR A 39 -5.45 -6.26 1.38
CA TYR A 39 -4.32 -6.90 2.06
C TYR A 39 -4.20 -6.47 3.52
N ARG A 40 -4.39 -5.17 3.81
CA ARG A 40 -4.43 -4.63 5.18
C ARG A 40 -5.57 -5.14 6.04
N ASN A 41 -6.72 -5.44 5.44
CA ASN A 41 -7.88 -5.98 6.17
C ASN A 41 -7.77 -7.49 6.43
N GLN A 42 -6.80 -8.18 5.80
CA GLN A 42 -6.52 -9.61 6.02
C GLN A 42 -5.44 -9.86 7.09
N GLN A 43 -4.83 -8.81 7.64
CA GLN A 43 -3.82 -8.84 8.70
C GLN A 43 -4.41 -8.25 9.98
#